data_AF-X1H223-F1
#
_entry.id   AF-X1H223-F1
#
_cell.length_a   1.000
_cell.length_b   1.000
_cell.length_c   1.000
_cell.angle_alpha   90.00
_cell.angle_beta   90.00
_cell.angle_gamma   90.00
#
_symmetry.space_group_name_H-M   'P 1'
#
loop_
_entity.id
_entity.type
_entity.pdbx_description
1 polymer ?
#
loop_
_entity_poly.entity_id
_entity_poly.type
_entity_poly.pdbx_seq_one_letter_code
_entity_poly.pdbx_strand_id
1 'polypeptide(L)'
;FRLTARDNRAGGGGVDYDTMSLNVASTAGPFLVTYPNANVLVGKNSPLEVTWDVANTDVDPVSCATVNLLLSTDGGLTFADTLAVQTPNDGSEVITIPDTESTT
;
A
#
# COMPACT_ATOMS: atom_id res chain seq x y z
N PHE A 1 -21.45 10.20 0.85
CA PHE A 1 -21.21 11.64 0.62
C PHE A 1 -22.06 12.13 -0.55
N ARG A 2 -22.17 13.44 -0.80
CA ARG A 2 -22.99 14.00 -1.88
C ARG A 2 -22.24 15.11 -2.61
N LEU A 3 -22.19 15.02 -3.93
CA LEU A 3 -21.73 16.10 -4.80
C LEU A 3 -22.94 16.97 -5.18
N THR A 4 -22.78 18.28 -5.16
CA THR A 4 -23.85 19.21 -5.57
C THR A 4 -23.27 20.23 -6.54
N ALA A 5 -23.90 20.38 -7.70
CA ALA A 5 -23.52 21.35 -8.72
C ALA A 5 -24.55 22.49 -8.78
N ARG A 6 -24.07 23.70 -9.10
CA ARG A 6 -24.90 24.88 -9.38
C ARG A 6 -24.49 25.47 -10.70
N ASP A 7 -25.45 25.88 -11.52
CA ASP A 7 -25.19 26.49 -12.84
C ASP A 7 -24.73 27.97 -12.75
N ASN A 8 -24.72 28.55 -11.54
CA ASN A 8 -24.33 29.92 -11.22
C ASN A 8 -25.06 31.01 -12.05
N ARG A 9 -26.30 30.76 -12.48
CA ARG A 9 -27.08 31.76 -13.23
C ARG A 9 -27.72 32.80 -12.29
N ALA A 10 -27.45 34.07 -12.55
CA ALA A 10 -28.07 35.18 -11.83
C ALA A 10 -29.59 35.22 -12.05
N GLY A 11 -30.36 35.46 -10.97
CA GLY A 11 -31.82 35.58 -11.03
C GLY A 11 -32.61 34.27 -10.91
N GLY A 12 -31.96 33.13 -10.65
CA GLY A 12 -32.63 31.85 -10.38
C GLY A 12 -32.00 30.68 -11.13
N GLY A 13 -30.78 30.30 -10.73
CA GLY A 13 -30.05 29.16 -11.29
C GLY A 13 -30.53 27.80 -10.79
N GLY A 14 -30.28 26.75 -11.59
CA GLY A 14 -30.55 25.36 -11.25
C GLY A 14 -29.53 24.75 -10.30
N VAL A 15 -29.98 23.78 -9.52
CA VAL A 15 -29.12 22.93 -8.68
C VAL A 15 -29.40 21.47 -8.99
N ASP A 16 -28.34 20.66 -9.01
CA ASP A 16 -28.44 19.20 -9.14
C ASP A 16 -27.45 18.52 -8.19
N TYR A 17 -27.70 17.26 -7.85
CA TYR A 17 -26.83 16.51 -6.94
C TYR A 17 -26.79 15.02 -7.27
N ASP A 18 -25.68 14.39 -6.88
CA ASP A 18 -25.54 12.94 -6.88
C ASP A 18 -24.93 12.44 -5.56
N THR A 19 -25.37 11.26 -5.13
CA THR A 19 -24.98 10.64 -3.86
C THR A 19 -24.03 9.48 -4.10
N MET A 20 -22.89 9.48 -3.41
CA MET A 20 -21.98 8.34 -3.40
C MET A 20 -22.00 7.62 -2.05
N SER A 21 -21.98 6.29 -2.12
CA SER A 21 -21.65 5.43 -0.99
C SER A 21 -20.16 5.10 -1.00
N LEU A 22 -19.54 5.13 0.19
CA LEU A 22 -18.17 4.68 0.40
C LEU A 22 -18.23 3.58 1.45
N ASN A 23 -17.83 2.37 1.09
CA ASN A 23 -17.69 1.26 2.03
C ASN A 23 -16.27 1.27 2.58
N VAL A 24 -16.13 1.44 3.88
CA VAL A 24 -14.84 1.38 4.59
C VAL A 24 -14.81 0.08 5.38
N ALA A 25 -13.77 -0.73 5.17
CA ALA A 25 -13.55 -1.96 5.92
C ALA A 25 -13.08 -1.61 7.33
N SER A 26 -13.94 -1.71 8.34
CA SER A 26 -13.56 -1.45 9.74
C SER A 26 -12.75 -2.57 10.39
N THR A 27 -12.71 -3.74 9.74
CA THR A 27 -12.04 -4.95 10.23
C THR A 27 -10.71 -5.22 9.54
N ALA A 28 -10.37 -4.44 8.51
CA ALA A 28 -9.11 -4.56 7.79
C ALA A 28 -8.13 -3.47 8.22
N GLY A 29 -6.86 -3.84 8.31
CA GLY A 29 -5.74 -2.95 8.57
C GLY A 29 -5.44 -2.68 10.07
N PRO A 30 -4.31 -2.00 10.33
CA PRO A 30 -3.36 -1.50 9.34
C PRO A 30 -2.50 -2.62 8.73
N PHE A 31 -2.25 -2.55 7.42
CA PHE A 31 -1.24 -3.39 6.76
C PHE A 31 0.14 -2.84 7.13
N LEU A 32 0.96 -3.65 7.80
CA LEU A 32 2.23 -3.19 8.37
C LEU A 32 3.34 -4.21 8.13
N VAL A 33 4.48 -3.76 7.62
CA VAL A 33 5.71 -4.55 7.62
C VAL A 33 6.17 -4.75 9.06
N THR A 34 6.16 -6.01 9.52
CA THR A 34 6.59 -6.39 10.87
C THR A 34 8.08 -6.68 10.92
N TYR A 35 8.69 -7.06 9.80
CA TYR A 35 10.14 -7.18 9.67
C TYR A 35 10.59 -7.03 8.21
N PRO A 36 11.66 -6.28 7.94
CA PRO A 36 12.35 -5.38 8.86
C PRO A 36 11.53 -4.12 9.14
N ASN A 37 11.42 -3.72 10.42
CA ASN A 37 10.71 -2.51 10.85
C ASN A 37 11.61 -1.52 11.63
N ALA A 38 12.92 -1.80 11.63
CA ALA A 38 13.98 -0.98 12.18
C ALA A 38 15.27 -1.24 11.37
N ASN A 39 16.30 -0.45 11.61
CA ASN A 39 17.59 -0.63 10.94
C ASN A 39 18.15 -2.03 11.22
N VAL A 40 18.38 -2.78 10.15
CA VAL A 40 19.00 -4.10 10.19
C VAL A 40 20.20 -4.13 9.26
N LEU A 41 21.23 -4.86 9.69
CA LEU A 41 22.37 -5.18 8.83
C LEU A 41 22.08 -6.47 8.10
N VAL A 42 22.02 -6.40 6.77
CA VAL A 42 21.80 -7.56 5.91
C VAL A 42 23.04 -7.73 5.04
N GLY A 43 23.48 -8.98 4.89
CA GLY A 43 24.58 -9.30 3.99
C GLY A 43 24.22 -8.97 2.55
N LYS A 44 25.19 -8.49 1.77
CA LYS A 44 25.02 -8.27 0.33
C LYS A 44 24.59 -9.56 -0.36
N ASN A 45 23.64 -9.48 -1.30
CA ASN A 45 23.10 -10.63 -2.03
C ASN A 45 22.64 -11.79 -1.14
N SER A 46 22.25 -11.49 0.10
CA SER A 46 21.79 -12.50 1.06
C SER A 46 20.26 -12.55 1.08
N PRO A 47 19.67 -13.74 1.29
CA PRO A 47 18.24 -13.86 1.48
C PRO A 47 17.82 -13.15 2.76
N LEU A 48 16.68 -12.46 2.71
CA LEU A 48 16.01 -11.84 3.83
C LEU A 48 14.54 -12.23 3.77
N GLU A 49 14.05 -12.84 4.84
CA GLU A 49 12.61 -13.03 5.04
C GLU A 49 12.01 -11.68 5.45
N VAL A 50 11.05 -11.19 4.68
CA VAL A 50 10.24 -10.01 5.01
C VAL A 50 8.91 -10.53 5.53
N THR A 51 8.40 -9.95 6.62
CA THR A 51 7.09 -10.30 7.18
C THR A 51 6.21 -9.08 7.32
N TRP A 52 4.90 -9.27 7.23
CA TRP A 52 3.89 -8.25 7.41
C TRP A 52 2.63 -8.80 8.07
N ASP A 53 1.86 -7.91 8.69
CA ASP A 53 0.51 -8.22 9.13
C ASP A 53 -0.44 -8.17 7.92
N VAL A 54 -0.99 -9.34 7.55
CA VAL A 54 -2.02 -9.45 6.50
C VAL A 54 -3.24 -8.60 6.85
N ALA A 55 -3.55 -8.45 8.15
CA ALA A 55 -4.56 -7.55 8.69
C ALA A 55 -5.93 -7.64 8.00
N ASN A 56 -6.39 -8.84 7.67
CA ASN A 56 -7.65 -9.12 6.93
C ASN A 56 -7.76 -8.38 5.58
N THR A 57 -6.64 -7.96 4.98
CA THR A 57 -6.64 -7.28 3.68
C THR A 57 -6.80 -8.26 2.52
N ASP A 58 -6.53 -9.54 2.74
CA ASP A 58 -6.67 -10.65 1.81
C ASP A 58 -8.12 -11.13 1.65
N VAL A 59 -9.01 -10.79 2.58
CA VAL A 59 -10.42 -11.17 2.59
C VAL A 59 -11.36 -10.01 2.21
N ASP A 60 -12.61 -10.34 1.87
CA ASP A 60 -13.65 -9.33 1.62
C ASP A 60 -13.83 -8.40 2.83
N PRO A 61 -14.00 -7.09 2.62
CA PRO A 61 -14.26 -6.41 1.34
C PRO A 61 -13.00 -5.82 0.67
N VAL A 62 -11.79 -6.08 1.18
CA VAL A 62 -10.54 -5.54 0.60
C VAL A 62 -9.99 -6.46 -0.50
N SER A 63 -9.98 -7.77 -0.24
CA SER A 63 -9.75 -8.84 -1.22
C SER A 63 -8.42 -8.71 -1.99
N CYS A 64 -7.38 -8.20 -1.32
CA CYS A 64 -6.02 -8.07 -1.84
C CYS A 64 -5.26 -9.40 -1.70
N ALA A 65 -5.40 -10.28 -2.70
CA ALA A 65 -4.85 -11.63 -2.66
C ALA A 65 -3.31 -11.69 -2.78
N THR A 66 -2.68 -10.63 -3.29
CA THR A 66 -1.23 -10.61 -3.55
C THR A 66 -0.61 -9.28 -3.22
N VAL A 67 0.69 -9.30 -2.87
CA VAL A 67 1.51 -8.12 -2.61
C VAL A 67 2.69 -8.03 -3.58
N ASN A 68 3.24 -6.83 -3.71
CA ASN A 68 4.51 -6.59 -4.39
C ASN A 68 5.50 -6.05 -3.35
N LEU A 69 6.74 -6.53 -3.42
CA LEU A 69 7.81 -6.05 -2.54
C LEU A 69 8.73 -5.17 -3.37
N LEU A 70 8.77 -3.88 -3.01
CA LEU A 70 9.64 -2.88 -3.61
C LEU A 70 10.59 -2.32 -2.56
N LEU A 71 11.82 -2.03 -2.95
CA LEU A 71 12.85 -1.44 -2.11
C LEU A 71 13.00 0.04 -2.39
N SER A 72 13.07 0.83 -1.32
CA SER A 72 13.51 2.21 -1.33
C SER A 72 14.87 2.32 -0.66
N THR A 73 15.78 3.07 -1.28
CA THR A 73 17.11 3.38 -0.75
C THR A 73 17.29 4.86 -0.39
N ASP A 74 16.22 5.65 -0.51
CA ASP A 74 16.18 7.11 -0.34
C ASP A 74 15.17 7.58 0.73
N GLY A 75 14.93 6.73 1.74
CA GLY A 75 14.05 7.06 2.87
C GLY A 75 12.55 7.00 2.56
N GLY A 76 12.15 6.27 1.52
CA GLY A 76 10.75 6.07 1.13
C GLY A 76 10.23 7.08 0.11
N LEU A 77 11.12 7.86 -0.53
CA LEU A 77 10.72 8.83 -1.56
C LEU A 77 10.48 8.13 -2.90
N THR A 78 11.33 7.17 -3.27
CA THR A 78 11.19 6.35 -4.47
C THR A 78 11.38 4.87 -4.18
N PHE A 79 10.77 4.03 -5.02
CA PHE A 79 10.80 2.58 -4.91
C PHE A 79 11.19 1.98 -6.27
N ALA A 80 12.44 2.24 -6.69
CA ALA A 80 12.93 1.90 -8.02
C ALA A 80 13.18 0.38 -8.19
N ASP A 81 13.51 -0.31 -7.11
CA ASP A 81 13.92 -1.71 -7.14
C ASP A 81 12.75 -2.62 -6.79
N THR A 82 12.37 -3.49 -7.73
CA THR A 82 11.35 -4.53 -7.51
C THR A 82 12.01 -5.81 -7.03
N LEU A 83 11.67 -6.25 -5.81
CA LEU A 83 12.23 -7.45 -5.19
C LEU A 83 11.40 -8.70 -5.48
N ALA A 84 10.07 -8.56 -5.43
CA ALA A 84 9.12 -9.62 -5.78
C ALA A 84 7.79 -9.02 -6.25
N VAL A 85 7.07 -9.77 -7.10
CA VAL A 85 5.78 -9.34 -7.65
C VAL A 85 4.74 -10.44 -7.54
N GLN A 86 3.50 -10.04 -7.25
CA GLN A 86 2.35 -10.92 -7.13
C GLN A 86 2.57 -12.11 -6.19
N THR A 87 3.28 -11.89 -5.08
CA THR A 87 3.43 -12.91 -4.03
C THR A 87 2.14 -13.02 -3.26
N PRO A 88 1.74 -14.20 -2.76
CA PRO A 88 0.55 -14.32 -1.92
C PRO A 88 0.57 -13.35 -0.75
N ASN A 89 -0.58 -12.80 -0.39
CA ASN A 89 -0.72 -11.98 0.82
C ASN A 89 -0.91 -12.87 2.06
N ASP A 90 0.12 -13.65 2.39
CA ASP A 90 0.09 -14.66 3.47
C ASP A 90 0.96 -14.31 4.68
N GLY A 91 1.60 -13.13 4.66
CA GLY A 91 2.32 -12.55 5.78
C GLY A 91 3.84 -12.68 5.70
N SER A 92 4.39 -13.33 4.66
CA SER A 92 5.84 -13.46 4.51
C SER A 92 6.30 -13.69 3.08
N GLU A 93 7.49 -13.18 2.73
CA GLU A 93 8.17 -13.52 1.48
C GLU A 93 9.69 -13.49 1.70
N VAL A 94 10.42 -14.43 1.10
CA VAL A 94 11.89 -14.41 1.10
C VAL A 94 12.39 -13.68 -0.15
N ILE A 95 13.02 -12.54 0.05
CA ILE A 95 13.63 -11.75 -1.03
C ILE A 95 15.15 -11.79 -0.97
N THR A 96 15.80 -11.38 -2.06
CA THR A 96 17.25 -11.15 -2.07
C THR A 96 17.51 -9.65 -2.11
N ILE A 97 18.29 -9.16 -1.14
CA ILE A 97 18.65 -7.74 -1.12
C ILE A 97 19.73 -7.46 -2.19
N PRO A 98 19.51 -6.48 -3.10
CA PRO A 98 20.50 -6.09 -4.09
C PRO A 98 21.79 -5.57 -3.46
N ASP A 99 22.92 -5.71 -4.17
CA ASP A 99 24.19 -5.09 -3.80
C ASP A 99 24.24 -3.61 -4.21
N THR A 100 23.32 -2.80 -3.66
CA THR A 100 23.30 -1.35 -3.83
C THR A 100 23.62 -0.68 -2.49
N GLU A 101 24.59 0.23 -2.49
CA GLU A 101 24.93 1.02 -1.31
C GLU A 101 23.74 1.95 -0.98
N SER A 102 23.24 1.90 0.25
CA SER A 102 22.21 2.83 0.71
C SER A 102 22.80 4.23 0.88
N THR A 103 22.16 5.25 0.31
CA THR A 103 22.51 6.65 0.56
C THR A 103 21.58 7.20 1.63
N THR A 104 22.11 7.48 2.81
CA THR A 104 21.39 8.12 3.93
C THR A 104 21.11 9.59 3.70
#